data_AF-A0A2V5W744-F1
#
_entry.id   AF-A0A2V5W744-F1
#
_cell.length_a   1.000
_cell.length_b   1.000
_cell.length_c   1.000
_cell.angle_alpha   90.00
_cell.angle_beta   90.00
_cell.angle_gamma   90.00
#
_symmetry.space_group_name_H-M   'P 1'
#
loop_
_entity.id
_entity.type
_entity.pdbx_description
1 polymer ?
#
loop_
_entity_poly.entity_id
_entity_poly.type
_entity_poly.pdbx_seq_one_letter_code
_entity_poly.pdbx_strand_id
1 'polypeptide(L)'
;MGKLHCPRRSVLLDVSASLRRDAPQKTELELKQGKHVMKKPFLLFTALMLWMPCLVHAASLSAGFTYQGRLTDNESPANGAYDMRFTLHSASSGANTQVGGTIQIASVLVTNGLFKEELDFSASPFDGEDRWLEIGVRPGGSTNAFTVLDPRQRLSPSPYALFAPNAAIATMANGVATSAISATQLNTPGLPATGQVLAYGGTSLVWTNASAAAAAWTLNGNSGTTPGVNFLGTTDNQPLELWVNATRAFRLEPNANGAPNVIGGSANNQVDAGVVGATVGGGALNTI
;
A
#
# COMPACT_ATOMS: atom_id res chain seq x y z
N MET A 1 17.88 45.13 59.22
CA MET A 1 18.80 44.07 59.69
C MET A 1 18.02 43.13 60.59
N GLY A 2 18.09 41.80 60.54
CA GLY A 2 18.71 40.90 59.54
C GLY A 2 18.94 39.48 60.09
N LYS A 3 18.60 38.43 59.31
CA LYS A 3 18.74 36.98 59.59
C LYS A 3 17.86 36.42 60.74
N LEU A 4 17.60 35.11 60.93
CA LEU A 4 17.29 33.91 60.10
C LEU A 4 17.56 32.63 60.94
N HIS A 5 16.71 31.60 60.80
CA HIS A 5 16.90 30.15 61.08
C HIS A 5 16.55 29.46 62.44
N CYS A 6 16.05 28.21 62.28
CA CYS A 6 16.03 27.02 63.19
C CYS A 6 14.98 26.95 64.34
N PRO A 7 14.66 25.75 64.92
CA PRO A 7 15.12 24.38 64.61
C PRO A 7 14.08 23.20 64.65
N ARG A 8 14.52 22.04 64.12
CA ARG A 8 14.32 20.60 64.48
C ARG A 8 13.08 20.04 65.25
N ARG A 9 12.39 19.11 64.55
CA ARG A 9 11.93 17.73 64.92
C ARG A 9 12.44 17.06 66.23
N SER A 10 11.56 16.42 67.02
CA SER A 10 11.73 15.06 67.61
C SER A 10 10.51 14.53 68.39
N VAL A 11 10.10 13.27 68.13
CA VAL A 11 9.18 12.41 68.92
C VAL A 11 9.64 10.94 68.76
N LEU A 12 9.32 10.01 69.69
CA LEU A 12 10.14 8.82 69.96
C LEU A 12 9.37 7.58 70.53
N LEU A 13 9.61 6.38 69.96
CA LEU A 13 9.40 4.99 70.50
C LEU A 13 7.97 4.51 70.89
N ASP A 14 7.55 3.22 70.72
CA ASP A 14 8.08 2.08 69.92
C ASP A 14 6.94 1.33 69.15
N VAL A 15 6.56 0.03 69.21
CA VAL A 15 6.89 -1.18 70.02
C VAL A 15 6.80 -2.48 69.16
N SER A 16 7.59 -3.51 69.50
CA SER A 16 7.60 -4.91 69.00
C SER A 16 6.30 -5.74 69.24
N ALA A 17 6.07 -6.96 68.69
CA ALA A 17 6.55 -7.72 67.50
C ALA A 17 5.83 -9.09 67.41
N SER A 18 5.84 -9.79 66.25
CA SER A 18 6.11 -11.25 66.09
C SER A 18 6.00 -11.68 64.60
N LEU A 19 6.45 -12.90 64.24
CA LEU A 19 6.64 -13.39 62.86
C LEU A 19 6.35 -14.90 62.71
N ARG A 20 6.27 -15.35 61.44
CA ARG A 20 6.35 -16.74 60.89
C ARG A 20 5.03 -17.55 60.87
N ARG A 21 4.87 -18.58 60.02
CA ARG A 21 5.30 -18.86 58.60
C ARG A 21 4.61 -20.18 58.15
N ASP A 22 4.80 -20.56 56.88
CA ASP A 22 4.82 -21.93 56.33
C ASP A 22 3.51 -22.71 56.05
N ALA A 23 3.04 -22.57 54.80
CA ALA A 23 2.97 -23.65 53.80
C ALA A 23 1.86 -24.76 53.93
N PRO A 24 1.75 -25.79 53.03
CA PRO A 24 0.45 -26.07 52.38
C PRO A 24 0.04 -27.57 52.29
N GLN A 25 -1.13 -27.86 51.69
CA GLN A 25 -1.30 -29.13 50.96
C GLN A 25 -2.39 -29.10 49.86
N LYS A 26 -2.32 -30.09 48.96
CA LYS A 26 -3.26 -30.35 47.86
C LYS A 26 -4.21 -31.48 48.25
N THR A 27 -5.43 -31.49 47.71
CA THR A 27 -6.13 -32.74 47.37
C THR A 27 -6.82 -32.60 46.01
N GLU A 28 -6.76 -33.70 45.27
CA GLU A 28 -7.37 -34.01 43.97
C GLU A 28 -8.91 -33.80 43.97
N LEU A 29 -9.47 -33.23 42.90
CA LEU A 29 -10.01 -33.94 41.73
C LEU A 29 -11.02 -35.06 42.10
N GLU A 30 -12.29 -34.83 41.78
CA GLU A 30 -13.10 -35.86 41.12
C GLU A 30 -14.14 -35.21 40.20
N LEU A 31 -14.55 -35.90 39.14
CA LEU A 31 -15.27 -35.34 38.00
C LEU A 31 -16.76 -35.73 38.04
N LYS A 32 -17.65 -34.74 38.15
CA LYS A 32 -19.09 -34.96 37.96
C LYS A 32 -19.69 -33.95 36.99
N GLN A 33 -20.00 -34.42 35.77
CA GLN A 33 -20.66 -33.63 34.73
C GLN A 33 -22.10 -33.27 35.11
N GLY A 34 -22.26 -32.18 35.85
CA GLY A 34 -23.57 -31.58 36.16
C GLY A 34 -24.19 -30.96 34.90
N LYS A 35 -25.21 -31.63 34.35
CA LYS A 35 -25.99 -31.20 33.18
C LYS A 35 -26.81 -29.92 33.49
N HIS A 36 -26.18 -28.75 33.46
CA HIS A 36 -26.82 -27.49 33.84
C HIS A 36 -27.39 -26.68 32.67
N VAL A 37 -28.69 -26.42 32.78
CA VAL A 37 -29.52 -25.63 31.88
C VAL A 37 -29.00 -24.18 31.73
N MET A 38 -28.86 -23.73 30.48
CA MET A 38 -28.46 -22.37 30.10
C MET A 38 -29.40 -21.29 30.68
N LYS A 39 -28.88 -20.40 31.56
CA LYS A 39 -29.56 -19.17 32.00
C LYS A 39 -28.61 -18.01 32.33
N LYS A 40 -28.66 -16.96 31.48
CA LYS A 40 -28.40 -15.50 31.70
C LYS A 40 -27.37 -14.89 30.71
N PRO A 41 -27.81 -14.03 29.77
CA PRO A 41 -26.92 -13.33 28.82
C PRO A 41 -26.83 -11.81 29.12
N PHE A 42 -25.73 -11.32 29.71
CA PHE A 42 -25.50 -9.86 29.83
C PHE A 42 -24.04 -9.44 30.13
N LEU A 43 -23.06 -9.76 29.27
CA LEU A 43 -21.67 -9.27 29.45
C LEU A 43 -20.81 -9.37 28.17
N LEU A 44 -21.26 -8.77 27.06
CA LEU A 44 -20.55 -8.85 25.77
C LEU A 44 -20.83 -7.66 24.83
N PHE A 45 -20.80 -6.43 25.36
CA PHE A 45 -21.10 -5.20 24.58
C PHE A 45 -20.16 -4.01 24.83
N THR A 46 -19.07 -4.19 25.58
CA THR A 46 -18.12 -3.11 25.96
C THR A 46 -16.68 -3.37 25.49
N ALA A 47 -16.52 -4.17 24.43
CA ALA A 47 -15.22 -4.52 23.83
C ALA A 47 -15.09 -4.17 22.34
N LEU A 48 -16.07 -3.46 21.76
CA LEU A 48 -16.14 -3.14 20.32
C LEU A 48 -16.34 -1.63 20.07
N MET A 49 -15.69 -0.77 20.87
CA MET A 49 -15.82 0.69 20.75
C MET A 49 -14.50 1.44 21.02
N LEU A 50 -13.35 0.82 20.77
CA LEU A 50 -12.03 1.45 20.94
C LEU A 50 -10.98 0.98 19.92
N TRP A 51 -11.44 0.62 18.71
CA TRP A 51 -10.56 0.45 17.54
C TRP A 51 -11.16 1.14 16.32
N MET A 52 -11.32 2.46 16.45
CA MET A 52 -11.59 3.38 15.35
C MET A 52 -10.23 3.81 14.78
N PRO A 53 -9.68 3.17 13.73
CA PRO A 53 -8.52 3.73 13.07
C PRO A 53 -8.91 5.11 12.54
N CYS A 54 -8.15 6.14 12.91
CA CYS A 54 -8.27 7.43 12.25
C CYS A 54 -7.76 7.25 10.81
N LEU A 55 -8.68 6.92 9.90
CA LEU A 55 -8.43 6.94 8.47
C LEU A 55 -8.21 8.41 8.08
N VAL A 56 -6.94 8.83 8.19
CA VAL A 56 -6.45 10.08 7.64
C VAL A 56 -6.63 10.01 6.13
N HIS A 57 -7.81 10.42 5.67
CA HIS A 57 -8.00 10.77 4.28
C HIS A 57 -6.98 11.86 3.99
N ALA A 58 -6.03 11.56 3.11
CA ALA A 58 -5.27 12.59 2.44
C ALA A 58 -6.30 13.46 1.71
N ALA A 59 -6.56 14.66 2.24
CA ALA A 59 -7.37 15.63 1.53
C ALA A 59 -6.67 15.89 0.19
N SER A 60 -7.35 15.57 -0.92
CA SER A 60 -6.89 15.95 -2.24
C SER A 60 -6.69 17.46 -2.24
N LEU A 61 -5.45 17.91 -2.45
CA LEU A 61 -5.18 19.33 -2.61
C LEU A 61 -6.03 19.82 -3.78
N SER A 62 -6.88 20.83 -3.55
CA SER A 62 -7.72 21.40 -4.60
C SER A 62 -6.81 21.92 -5.72
N ALA A 63 -7.26 21.74 -6.97
CA ALA A 63 -6.63 22.35 -8.15
C ALA A 63 -7.05 23.82 -8.32
N GLY A 64 -7.85 24.33 -7.38
CA GLY A 64 -8.32 25.70 -7.31
C GLY A 64 -7.19 26.70 -7.14
N PHE A 65 -7.32 27.82 -7.85
CA PHE A 65 -6.43 28.96 -7.69
C PHE A 65 -7.24 30.26 -7.50
N THR A 66 -6.70 31.17 -6.68
CA THR A 66 -7.20 32.54 -6.62
C THR A 66 -6.86 33.24 -7.94
N TYR A 67 -7.88 33.74 -8.64
CA TYR A 67 -7.72 34.69 -9.74
C TYR A 67 -8.07 36.11 -9.26
N GLN A 68 -7.31 37.10 -9.70
CA GLN A 68 -7.54 38.52 -9.43
C GLN A 68 -7.42 39.29 -10.74
N GLY A 69 -8.40 40.14 -11.02
CA GLY A 69 -8.49 40.86 -12.29
C GLY A 69 -8.90 42.32 -12.12
N ARG A 70 -8.70 43.09 -13.19
CA ARG A 70 -9.24 44.45 -13.32
C ARG A 70 -10.12 44.53 -14.57
N LEU A 71 -11.41 44.79 -14.37
CA LEU A 71 -12.38 45.09 -15.42
C LEU A 71 -12.48 46.61 -15.62
N THR A 72 -12.53 47.03 -16.88
CA THR A 72 -12.82 48.40 -17.29
C THR A 72 -13.98 48.42 -18.27
N ASP A 73 -14.86 49.39 -18.12
CA ASP A 73 -16.00 49.65 -19.01
C ASP A 73 -15.81 51.05 -19.59
N ASN A 74 -15.75 51.15 -20.93
CA ASN A 74 -15.43 52.39 -21.67
C ASN A 74 -14.22 53.14 -21.06
N GLU A 75 -13.08 52.43 -20.97
CA GLU A 75 -11.80 52.87 -20.38
C GLU A 75 -11.82 53.23 -18.87
N SER A 76 -13.00 53.33 -18.27
CA SER A 76 -13.19 53.65 -16.85
C SER A 76 -13.20 52.38 -15.98
N PRO A 77 -12.76 52.41 -14.70
CA PRO A 77 -12.86 51.26 -13.82
C PRO A 77 -14.32 50.85 -13.58
N ALA A 78 -14.65 49.58 -13.87
CA ALA A 78 -16.01 49.06 -13.73
C ALA A 78 -16.45 49.00 -12.25
N ASN A 79 -17.75 49.19 -11.98
CA ASN A 79 -18.30 49.17 -10.63
C ASN A 79 -19.69 48.52 -10.62
N GLY A 80 -19.96 47.63 -9.67
CA GLY A 80 -21.23 46.92 -9.53
C GLY A 80 -21.11 45.42 -9.67
N ALA A 81 -22.25 44.73 -9.79
CA ALA A 81 -22.31 43.28 -9.96
C ALA A 81 -22.25 42.89 -11.45
N TYR A 82 -21.42 41.92 -11.79
CA TYR A 82 -21.27 41.36 -13.14
C TYR A 82 -21.44 39.84 -13.10
N ASP A 83 -22.08 39.25 -14.11
CA ASP A 83 -21.96 37.80 -14.31
C ASP A 83 -20.64 37.55 -15.05
N MET A 84 -19.85 36.60 -14.56
CA MET A 84 -18.59 36.21 -15.18
C MET A 84 -18.57 34.71 -15.54
N ARG A 85 -17.97 34.39 -16.68
CA ARG A 85 -17.80 33.04 -17.18
C ARG A 85 -16.32 32.82 -17.48
N PHE A 86 -15.71 31.81 -16.86
CA PHE A 86 -14.31 31.46 -16.99
C PHE A 86 -14.17 30.11 -17.68
N THR A 87 -13.31 30.04 -18.70
CA THR A 87 -12.96 28.81 -19.41
C THR A 87 -11.46 28.73 -19.63
N LEU A 88 -10.88 27.53 -19.49
CA LEU A 88 -9.50 27.28 -19.87
C LEU A 88 -9.42 26.87 -21.33
N HIS A 89 -8.37 27.30 -22.02
CA HIS A 89 -8.13 26.99 -23.43
C HIS A 89 -6.69 26.49 -23.65
N SER A 90 -6.50 25.68 -24.69
CA SER A 90 -5.21 25.17 -25.19
C SER A 90 -4.56 26.07 -26.24
N ALA A 91 -5.11 27.26 -26.50
CA ALA A 91 -4.49 28.28 -27.35
C ALA A 91 -4.91 29.70 -26.93
N SER A 92 -4.06 30.69 -27.25
CA SER A 92 -4.27 32.12 -26.96
C SER A 92 -5.51 32.72 -27.63
N SER A 93 -5.96 32.15 -28.74
CA SER A 93 -7.17 32.57 -29.45
C SER A 93 -7.81 31.39 -30.22
N GLY A 94 -8.87 31.65 -30.98
CA GLY A 94 -9.52 30.67 -31.85
C GLY A 94 -10.62 29.84 -31.17
N ALA A 95 -11.56 29.36 -31.98
CA ALA A 95 -12.70 28.53 -31.57
C ALA A 95 -12.28 27.08 -31.26
N ASN A 96 -13.12 26.33 -30.55
CA ASN A 96 -12.96 24.90 -30.24
C ASN A 96 -11.65 24.53 -29.50
N THR A 97 -11.06 25.49 -28.80
CA THR A 97 -9.81 25.36 -28.02
C THR A 97 -10.05 25.18 -26.52
N GLN A 98 -11.31 25.12 -26.06
CA GLN A 98 -11.63 24.96 -24.64
C GLN A 98 -11.18 23.58 -24.12
N VAL A 99 -10.60 23.57 -22.92
CA VAL A 99 -10.23 22.37 -22.18
C VAL A 99 -10.84 22.43 -20.76
N GLY A 100 -11.41 21.31 -20.31
CA GLY A 100 -12.12 21.28 -19.01
C GLY A 100 -13.48 21.99 -18.99
N GLY A 101 -14.06 22.05 -17.80
CA GLY A 101 -15.39 22.61 -17.57
C GLY A 101 -15.45 24.15 -17.69
N THR A 102 -16.68 24.66 -17.77
CA THR A 102 -16.97 26.09 -17.70
C THR A 102 -17.35 26.45 -16.27
N ILE A 103 -16.63 27.40 -15.66
CA ILE A 103 -17.03 28.00 -14.38
C ILE A 103 -17.86 29.24 -14.70
N GLN A 104 -19.02 29.40 -14.07
CA GLN A 104 -19.83 30.62 -14.19
C GLN A 104 -20.23 31.11 -12.80
N ILE A 105 -19.91 32.36 -12.50
CA ILE A 105 -20.18 33.02 -11.22
C ILE A 105 -21.10 34.20 -11.50
N ALA A 106 -22.30 34.16 -10.92
CA ALA A 106 -23.28 35.23 -11.04
C ALA A 106 -23.01 36.31 -9.99
N SER A 107 -23.26 37.58 -10.34
CA SER A 107 -23.12 38.72 -9.42
C SER A 107 -21.74 38.88 -8.74
N VAL A 108 -20.65 38.60 -9.46
CA VAL A 108 -19.27 38.98 -9.07
C VAL A 108 -19.23 40.47 -8.78
N LEU A 109 -18.83 40.86 -7.56
CA LEU A 109 -18.77 42.26 -7.15
C LEU A 109 -17.46 42.90 -7.63
N VAL A 110 -17.58 43.80 -8.60
CA VAL A 110 -16.46 44.61 -9.11
C VAL A 110 -16.47 45.97 -8.42
N THR A 111 -15.35 46.37 -7.82
CA THR A 111 -15.20 47.66 -7.11
C THR A 111 -13.94 48.37 -7.56
N ASN A 112 -14.07 49.60 -8.06
CA ASN A 112 -12.99 50.35 -8.71
C ASN A 112 -12.23 49.53 -9.77
N GLY A 113 -12.98 48.77 -10.56
CA GLY A 113 -12.51 47.80 -11.55
C GLY A 113 -11.99 46.48 -11.00
N LEU A 114 -11.67 46.37 -9.70
CA LEU A 114 -11.04 45.17 -9.14
C LEU A 114 -12.06 44.09 -8.77
N PHE A 115 -11.69 42.83 -9.00
CA PHE A 115 -12.41 41.64 -8.52
C PHE A 115 -11.44 40.50 -8.17
N LYS A 116 -11.90 39.56 -7.34
CA LYS A 116 -11.18 38.36 -6.91
C LYS A 116 -12.14 37.19 -6.85
N GLU A 117 -11.79 36.06 -7.48
CA GLU A 117 -12.54 34.81 -7.43
C GLU A 117 -11.63 33.61 -7.19
N GLU A 118 -12.21 32.47 -6.81
CA GLU A 118 -11.50 31.19 -6.69
C GLU A 118 -12.00 30.22 -7.77
N LEU A 119 -11.07 29.72 -8.59
CA LEU A 119 -11.38 28.96 -9.80
C LEU A 119 -10.79 27.54 -9.71
N ASP A 120 -11.62 26.54 -9.45
CA ASP A 120 -11.24 25.11 -9.51
C ASP A 120 -11.84 24.47 -10.78
N PHE A 121 -10.98 24.18 -11.76
CA PHE A 121 -11.32 23.50 -13.01
C PHE A 121 -11.15 21.96 -12.92
N SER A 122 -10.96 21.42 -11.71
CA SER A 122 -10.35 20.12 -11.40
C SER A 122 -8.88 20.01 -11.84
N ALA A 123 -8.21 18.92 -11.46
CA ALA A 123 -6.82 18.67 -11.88
C ALA A 123 -6.69 18.28 -13.36
N SER A 124 -7.73 17.73 -14.00
CA SER A 124 -7.61 17.13 -15.34
C SER A 124 -7.18 18.08 -16.47
N PRO A 125 -7.50 19.40 -16.44
CA PRO A 125 -6.99 20.33 -17.44
C PRO A 125 -5.53 20.74 -17.25
N PHE A 126 -4.86 20.38 -16.15
CA PHE A 126 -3.49 20.80 -15.83
C PHE A 126 -2.49 19.65 -16.04
N ASP A 127 -2.29 19.27 -17.30
CA ASP A 127 -1.40 18.19 -17.76
C ASP A 127 0.08 18.59 -17.88
N GLY A 128 0.38 19.90 -17.87
CA GLY A 128 1.71 20.45 -18.04
C GLY A 128 1.89 21.29 -19.31
N GLU A 129 0.93 21.22 -20.25
CA GLU A 129 0.88 22.06 -21.44
C GLU A 129 0.37 23.48 -21.12
N ASP A 130 0.65 24.43 -22.02
CA ASP A 130 0.23 25.82 -21.86
C ASP A 130 -1.31 25.97 -21.73
N ARG A 131 -1.73 26.93 -20.89
CA ARG A 131 -3.15 27.25 -20.67
C ARG A 131 -3.41 28.74 -20.75
N TRP A 132 -4.57 29.06 -21.32
CA TRP A 132 -5.08 30.42 -21.45
C TRP A 132 -6.47 30.53 -20.84
N LEU A 133 -6.66 31.50 -19.94
CA LEU A 133 -7.94 31.83 -19.35
C LEU A 133 -8.70 32.78 -20.28
N GLU A 134 -9.86 32.34 -20.77
CA GLU A 134 -10.86 33.21 -21.39
C GLU A 134 -11.84 33.67 -20.31
N ILE A 135 -12.21 34.95 -20.36
CA ILE A 135 -13.18 35.56 -19.45
C ILE A 135 -14.30 36.18 -20.28
N GLY A 136 -15.51 35.64 -20.15
CA GLY A 136 -16.74 36.28 -20.61
C GLY A 136 -17.34 37.12 -19.49
N VAL A 137 -17.72 38.36 -19.77
CA VAL A 137 -18.38 39.27 -18.82
C VAL A 137 -19.69 39.82 -19.35
N ARG A 138 -20.65 40.11 -18.46
CA ARG A 138 -21.86 40.90 -18.74
C ARG A 138 -22.37 41.53 -17.44
N PRO A 139 -23.21 42.60 -17.48
CA PRO A 139 -23.85 43.14 -16.28
C PRO A 139 -24.64 42.06 -15.53
N GLY A 140 -24.60 42.09 -14.19
CA GLY A 140 -25.18 41.05 -13.33
C GLY A 140 -26.68 40.85 -13.57
N GLY A 141 -27.11 39.61 -13.73
CA GLY A 141 -28.51 39.26 -14.02
C GLY A 141 -28.99 39.62 -15.44
N SER A 142 -28.11 40.10 -16.33
CA SER A 142 -28.44 40.29 -17.75
C SER A 142 -28.70 38.96 -18.44
N THR A 143 -29.66 38.90 -19.36
CA THR A 143 -29.87 37.73 -20.24
C THR A 143 -29.01 37.76 -21.51
N ASN A 144 -28.25 38.83 -21.73
CA ASN A 144 -27.41 39.01 -22.92
C ASN A 144 -26.29 37.95 -23.00
N ALA A 145 -25.74 37.78 -24.21
CA ALA A 145 -24.51 37.05 -24.43
C ALA A 145 -23.35 37.69 -23.63
N PHE A 146 -22.39 36.87 -23.20
CA PHE A 146 -21.17 37.35 -22.56
C PHE A 146 -20.24 38.00 -23.60
N THR A 147 -19.76 39.20 -23.29
CA THR A 147 -18.64 39.83 -24.01
C THR A 147 -17.36 39.13 -23.60
N VAL A 148 -16.64 38.53 -24.55
CA VAL A 148 -15.33 37.91 -24.29
C VAL A 148 -14.26 39.00 -24.20
N LEU A 149 -13.42 38.94 -23.17
CA LEU A 149 -12.25 39.79 -23.00
C LEU A 149 -11.06 39.17 -23.75
N ASP A 150 -10.57 39.88 -24.78
CA ASP A 150 -9.42 39.50 -25.59
C ASP A 150 -8.24 40.46 -25.31
N PRO A 151 -6.97 39.99 -25.31
CA PRO A 151 -6.52 38.62 -25.50
C PRO A 151 -6.73 37.73 -24.26
N ARG A 152 -6.90 36.42 -24.47
CA ARG A 152 -6.92 35.43 -23.38
C ARG A 152 -5.63 35.47 -22.58
N GLN A 153 -5.72 35.34 -21.26
CA GLN A 153 -4.58 35.48 -20.37
C GLN A 153 -3.85 34.15 -20.19
N ARG A 154 -2.58 34.07 -20.57
CA ARG A 154 -1.76 32.86 -20.34
C ARG A 154 -1.53 32.64 -18.85
N LEU A 155 -1.92 31.49 -18.33
CA LEU A 155 -1.63 31.05 -16.97
C LEU A 155 -0.20 30.49 -16.94
N SER A 156 0.74 31.25 -16.36
CA SER A 156 2.11 30.74 -16.15
C SER A 156 2.17 29.84 -14.91
N PRO A 157 2.83 28.67 -14.96
CA PRO A 157 3.08 27.89 -13.77
C PRO A 157 3.93 28.69 -12.77
N SER A 158 3.64 28.51 -11.48
CA SER A 158 4.55 29.01 -10.41
C SER A 158 5.90 28.30 -10.53
N PRO A 159 7.05 28.93 -10.17
CA PRO A 159 8.39 28.39 -10.47
C PRO A 159 8.63 26.94 -10.00
N TYR A 160 8.07 26.52 -8.88
CA TYR A 160 8.16 25.13 -8.39
C TYR A 160 7.21 24.15 -9.10
N ALA A 161 6.10 24.62 -9.68
CA ALA A 161 5.15 23.77 -10.40
C ALA A 161 5.68 23.31 -11.77
N LEU A 162 6.67 24.01 -12.34
CA LEU A 162 7.30 23.62 -13.61
C LEU A 162 8.00 22.25 -13.55
N PHE A 163 8.37 21.78 -12.36
CA PHE A 163 8.95 20.45 -12.12
C PHE A 163 7.91 19.33 -11.97
N ALA A 164 6.61 19.64 -11.85
CA ALA A 164 5.56 18.66 -11.59
C ALA A 164 5.24 17.70 -12.76
N PRO A 165 5.05 18.14 -14.02
CA PRO A 165 4.69 17.22 -15.12
C PRO A 165 5.83 16.31 -15.53
N ASN A 166 7.08 16.63 -15.16
CA ASN A 166 8.27 15.83 -15.41
C ASN A 166 9.02 15.54 -14.09
N ALA A 167 8.38 14.78 -13.21
CA ALA A 167 9.01 14.21 -12.01
C ALA A 167 10.04 13.12 -12.40
N ALA A 168 11.14 13.53 -13.05
CA ALA A 168 12.10 12.66 -13.73
C ALA A 168 12.79 11.61 -12.83
N ILE A 169 12.78 11.81 -11.52
CA ILE A 169 13.13 10.80 -10.52
C ILE A 169 12.07 10.85 -9.42
N ALA A 170 11.18 9.84 -9.39
CA ALA A 170 10.33 9.61 -8.24
C ALA A 170 11.14 8.94 -7.12
N THR A 171 11.55 9.70 -6.11
CA THR A 171 12.33 9.17 -4.96
C THR A 171 11.62 8.00 -4.25
N MET A 172 10.29 8.01 -4.24
CA MET A 172 9.44 6.89 -3.81
C MET A 172 8.16 6.84 -4.66
N ALA A 173 7.81 5.67 -5.17
CA ALA A 173 6.52 5.41 -5.83
C ALA A 173 5.60 4.61 -4.88
N ASN A 174 4.93 5.32 -3.96
CA ASN A 174 4.10 4.69 -2.91
C ASN A 174 2.79 4.08 -3.43
N GLY A 175 2.39 4.42 -4.66
CA GLY A 175 1.25 3.83 -5.35
C GLY A 175 1.55 3.71 -6.84
N VAL A 176 1.58 2.48 -7.34
CA VAL A 176 1.66 2.17 -8.77
C VAL A 176 0.31 1.58 -9.18
N ALA A 177 -0.35 2.19 -10.17
CA ALA A 177 -1.66 1.72 -10.61
C ALA A 177 -1.57 0.30 -11.21
N THR A 178 -2.62 -0.51 -11.03
CA THR A 178 -2.68 -1.87 -11.55
C THR A 178 -2.44 -1.88 -13.06
N SER A 179 -1.54 -2.76 -13.52
CA SER A 179 -1.10 -2.88 -14.91
C SER A 179 -0.40 -1.65 -15.53
N ALA A 180 -0.02 -0.64 -14.74
CA ALA A 180 0.69 0.55 -15.24
C ALA A 180 2.20 0.34 -15.51
N ILE A 181 2.74 -0.83 -15.17
CA ILE A 181 4.12 -1.24 -15.47
C ILE A 181 4.09 -2.44 -16.42
N SER A 182 4.55 -2.21 -17.64
CA SER A 182 4.85 -3.24 -18.63
C SER A 182 6.36 -3.56 -18.63
N ALA A 183 6.74 -4.67 -19.28
CA ALA A 183 8.14 -5.11 -19.32
C ALA A 183 9.10 -4.11 -20.00
N THR A 184 8.60 -3.20 -20.85
CA THR A 184 9.41 -2.16 -21.53
C THR A 184 9.81 -1.02 -20.58
N GLN A 185 9.13 -0.85 -19.45
CA GLN A 185 9.39 0.20 -18.46
C GLN A 185 10.39 -0.23 -17.37
N LEU A 186 10.81 -1.50 -17.36
CA LEU A 186 11.81 -2.00 -16.43
C LEU A 186 13.21 -1.83 -17.01
N ASN A 187 14.17 -1.42 -16.16
CA ASN A 187 15.56 -1.23 -16.57
C ASN A 187 16.27 -2.60 -16.69
N THR A 188 16.04 -3.25 -17.83
CA THR A 188 16.54 -4.57 -18.19
C THR A 188 17.26 -4.52 -19.55
N PRO A 189 18.32 -5.31 -19.82
CA PRO A 189 19.10 -5.24 -21.07
C PRO A 189 18.35 -5.52 -22.39
N GLY A 190 17.09 -5.96 -22.33
CA GLY A 190 16.24 -6.26 -23.47
C GLY A 190 14.81 -6.60 -23.02
N LEU A 191 13.95 -6.99 -23.96
CA LEU A 191 12.57 -7.41 -23.68
C LEU A 191 12.51 -8.92 -23.35
N PRO A 192 11.55 -9.38 -22.53
CA PRO A 192 11.39 -10.79 -22.22
C PRO A 192 10.86 -11.59 -23.42
N ALA A 193 11.37 -12.81 -23.56
CA ALA A 193 10.73 -13.87 -24.34
C ALA A 193 9.69 -14.64 -23.52
N THR A 194 8.75 -15.30 -24.20
CA THR A 194 7.72 -16.16 -23.57
C THR A 194 8.36 -17.20 -22.64
N GLY A 195 7.90 -17.23 -21.37
CA GLY A 195 8.40 -18.17 -20.36
C GLY A 195 9.64 -17.71 -19.58
N GLN A 196 10.20 -16.53 -19.88
CA GLN A 196 11.21 -15.90 -19.04
C GLN A 196 10.61 -15.30 -17.77
N VAL A 197 11.40 -15.25 -16.71
CA VAL A 197 11.10 -14.59 -15.44
C VAL A 197 12.04 -13.40 -15.23
N LEU A 198 11.59 -12.43 -14.44
CA LEU A 198 12.43 -11.34 -13.97
C LEU A 198 13.29 -11.83 -12.81
N ALA A 199 14.60 -11.59 -12.87
CA ALA A 199 15.54 -11.88 -11.79
C ALA A 199 16.50 -10.70 -11.57
N TYR A 200 17.21 -10.72 -10.46
CA TYR A 200 18.28 -9.76 -10.16
C TYR A 200 19.64 -10.41 -10.40
N GLY A 201 20.39 -9.93 -11.40
CA GLY A 201 21.69 -10.47 -11.82
C GLY A 201 22.88 -10.00 -10.96
N GLY A 202 22.64 -9.58 -9.72
CA GLY A 202 23.66 -9.01 -8.83
C GLY A 202 23.96 -7.53 -9.05
N THR A 203 23.75 -7.00 -10.26
CA THR A 203 23.96 -5.58 -10.62
C THR A 203 22.75 -4.90 -11.27
N SER A 204 21.92 -5.66 -11.99
CA SER A 204 20.73 -5.15 -12.70
C SER A 204 19.59 -6.15 -12.70
N LEU A 205 18.40 -5.71 -13.10
CA LEU A 205 17.31 -6.60 -13.44
C LEU A 205 17.60 -7.27 -14.79
N VAL A 206 17.29 -8.56 -14.89
CA VAL A 206 17.51 -9.37 -16.10
C VAL A 206 16.31 -10.28 -16.37
N TRP A 207 15.97 -10.46 -17.64
CA TRP A 207 15.03 -11.50 -18.09
C TRP A 207 15.80 -12.78 -18.40
N THR A 208 15.35 -13.90 -17.85
CA THR A 208 16.09 -15.16 -17.89
C THR A 208 15.15 -16.36 -17.74
N ASN A 209 15.60 -17.53 -18.19
CA ASN A 209 14.82 -18.77 -18.09
C ASN A 209 14.78 -19.23 -16.63
N ALA A 210 13.62 -19.67 -16.12
CA ALA A 210 13.45 -20.02 -14.70
C ALA A 210 14.48 -21.05 -14.17
N SER A 211 14.90 -22.01 -15.02
CA SER A 211 15.95 -23.00 -14.73
C SER A 211 17.33 -22.38 -14.46
N ALA A 212 17.67 -21.27 -15.12
CA ALA A 212 18.92 -20.53 -14.91
C ALA A 212 18.78 -19.41 -13.86
N ALA A 213 17.55 -18.93 -13.65
CA ALA A 213 17.26 -17.75 -12.82
C ALA A 213 17.09 -18.06 -11.32
N ALA A 214 16.41 -19.17 -11.01
CA ALA A 214 15.77 -19.37 -9.70
C ALA A 214 16.21 -20.66 -8.99
N ALA A 215 17.29 -21.30 -9.47
CA ALA A 215 17.71 -22.65 -9.05
C ALA A 215 16.58 -23.71 -9.13
N ALA A 216 15.58 -23.48 -9.99
CA ALA A 216 14.35 -24.26 -10.04
C ALA A 216 14.47 -25.48 -10.94
N TRP A 217 13.90 -26.61 -10.51
CA TRP A 217 13.68 -27.78 -11.38
C TRP A 217 12.47 -27.51 -12.30
N THR A 218 12.63 -27.78 -13.60
CA THR A 218 11.57 -27.54 -14.59
C THR A 218 10.92 -28.83 -15.11
N LEU A 219 9.69 -28.73 -15.62
CA LEU A 219 8.91 -29.88 -16.13
C LEU A 219 9.57 -30.58 -17.33
N ASN A 220 10.44 -29.89 -18.06
CA ASN A 220 11.20 -30.44 -19.19
C ASN A 220 12.59 -30.97 -18.77
N GLY A 221 12.93 -30.90 -17.48
CA GLY A 221 14.26 -31.23 -16.95
C GLY A 221 15.26 -30.09 -17.12
N ASN A 222 16.36 -30.17 -16.36
CA ASN A 222 17.44 -29.18 -16.37
C ASN A 222 18.70 -29.82 -16.99
N SER A 223 19.37 -29.08 -17.87
CA SER A 223 20.69 -29.46 -18.41
C SER A 223 21.83 -28.77 -17.65
N GLY A 224 23.07 -29.26 -17.81
CA GLY A 224 24.25 -28.68 -17.17
C GLY A 224 24.38 -28.92 -15.66
N THR A 225 23.55 -29.79 -15.08
CA THR A 225 23.56 -30.13 -13.66
C THR A 225 24.79 -30.97 -13.26
N THR A 226 25.43 -30.61 -12.15
CA THR A 226 26.52 -31.39 -11.53
C THR A 226 25.98 -32.22 -10.36
N PRO A 227 26.09 -33.56 -10.35
CA PRO A 227 25.65 -34.40 -9.24
C PRO A 227 26.25 -33.98 -7.89
N GLY A 228 25.44 -34.00 -6.83
CA GLY A 228 25.83 -33.54 -5.50
C GLY A 228 25.86 -32.01 -5.31
N VAL A 229 25.91 -31.23 -6.39
CA VAL A 229 25.79 -29.76 -6.37
C VAL A 229 24.38 -29.32 -6.77
N ASN A 230 23.76 -30.03 -7.73
CA ASN A 230 22.38 -29.83 -8.13
C ASN A 230 21.62 -31.15 -7.96
N PHE A 231 20.52 -31.12 -7.21
CA PHE A 231 19.68 -32.28 -6.95
C PHE A 231 18.24 -31.85 -6.64
N LEU A 232 17.29 -32.75 -6.88
CA LEU A 232 15.94 -32.67 -6.35
C LEU A 232 15.91 -33.40 -5.00
N GLY A 233 15.81 -32.67 -3.89
CA GLY A 233 15.87 -33.25 -2.55
C GLY A 233 15.91 -32.21 -1.43
N THR A 234 15.97 -32.71 -0.20
CA THR A 234 16.14 -31.95 1.05
C THR A 234 17.63 -31.76 1.37
N THR A 235 17.96 -30.70 2.10
CA THR A 235 19.32 -30.42 2.63
C THR A 235 19.43 -30.66 4.13
N ASP A 236 18.31 -30.91 4.79
CA ASP A 236 18.16 -31.25 6.20
C ASP A 236 17.70 -32.70 6.36
N ASN A 237 17.59 -33.18 7.61
CA ASN A 237 17.15 -34.56 7.90
C ASN A 237 15.62 -34.68 7.82
N GLN A 238 15.04 -34.28 6.68
CA GLN A 238 13.61 -34.43 6.37
C GLN A 238 13.41 -35.36 5.16
N PRO A 239 12.35 -36.19 5.14
CA PRO A 239 12.07 -37.03 3.98
C PRO A 239 11.69 -36.24 2.73
N LEU A 240 12.18 -36.67 1.57
CA LEU A 240 11.64 -36.25 0.27
C LEU A 240 10.46 -37.15 -0.09
N GLU A 241 9.31 -36.56 -0.42
CA GLU A 241 8.12 -37.30 -0.84
C GLU A 241 7.67 -36.92 -2.25
N LEU A 242 7.26 -37.92 -3.04
CA LEU A 242 6.60 -37.73 -4.34
C LEU A 242 5.12 -38.06 -4.21
N TRP A 243 4.27 -37.14 -4.66
CA TRP A 243 2.82 -37.18 -4.46
C TRP A 243 2.06 -37.34 -5.78
N VAL A 244 1.03 -38.18 -5.77
CA VAL A 244 0.14 -38.44 -6.92
C VAL A 244 -1.30 -38.40 -6.41
N ASN A 245 -2.18 -37.66 -7.10
CA ASN A 245 -3.59 -37.50 -6.71
C ASN A 245 -3.79 -37.17 -5.20
N ALA A 246 -3.08 -36.15 -4.72
CA ALA A 246 -3.08 -35.72 -3.32
C ALA A 246 -2.76 -36.82 -2.28
N THR A 247 -2.01 -37.86 -2.67
CA THR A 247 -1.55 -38.94 -1.80
C THR A 247 -0.04 -39.18 -2.01
N ARG A 248 0.72 -39.43 -0.95
CA ARG A 248 2.12 -39.86 -1.03
C ARG A 248 2.23 -41.21 -1.78
N ALA A 249 3.01 -41.25 -2.86
CA ALA A 249 3.28 -42.44 -3.66
C ALA A 249 4.71 -42.99 -3.49
N PHE A 250 5.63 -42.16 -3.01
CA PHE A 250 7.02 -42.52 -2.75
C PHE A 250 7.63 -41.63 -1.68
N ARG A 251 8.52 -42.17 -0.83
CA ARG A 251 9.31 -41.45 0.17
C ARG A 251 10.75 -41.93 0.19
N LEU A 252 11.69 -40.99 0.26
CA LEU A 252 13.08 -41.21 0.65
C LEU A 252 13.28 -40.57 2.01
N GLU A 253 13.62 -41.36 3.02
CA GLU A 253 13.70 -40.93 4.42
C GLU A 253 15.16 -41.02 4.92
N PRO A 254 15.79 -39.91 5.33
CA PRO A 254 17.20 -39.88 5.74
C PRO A 254 17.41 -40.48 7.14
N ASN A 255 18.52 -41.20 7.29
CA ASN A 255 18.96 -41.81 8.55
C ASN A 255 20.37 -41.35 8.95
N ALA A 256 20.67 -41.42 10.24
CA ALA A 256 21.90 -40.89 10.85
C ALA A 256 23.23 -41.52 10.35
N ASN A 257 23.20 -42.62 9.60
CA ASN A 257 24.39 -43.25 8.98
C ASN A 257 24.48 -43.00 7.45
N GLY A 258 23.57 -42.21 6.87
CA GLY A 258 23.53 -41.90 5.44
C GLY A 258 22.80 -42.92 4.55
N ALA A 259 22.30 -44.05 5.06
CA ALA A 259 21.52 -45.01 4.28
C ALA A 259 20.00 -44.71 4.40
N PRO A 260 19.35 -44.14 3.37
CA PRO A 260 17.95 -43.76 3.47
C PRO A 260 17.01 -44.99 3.46
N ASN A 261 15.85 -44.85 4.09
CA ASN A 261 14.75 -45.80 3.89
C ASN A 261 13.97 -45.41 2.62
N VAL A 262 13.66 -46.39 1.78
CA VAL A 262 12.96 -46.22 0.50
C VAL A 262 11.57 -46.80 0.62
N ILE A 263 10.52 -45.97 0.53
CA ILE A 263 9.14 -46.38 0.82
C ILE A 263 8.23 -45.97 -0.35
N GLY A 264 8.04 -46.89 -1.29
CA GLY A 264 7.09 -46.74 -2.41
C GLY A 264 5.71 -47.30 -2.10
N GLY A 265 4.72 -46.94 -2.92
CA GLY A 265 3.34 -47.44 -2.82
C GLY A 265 2.47 -46.59 -1.90
N SER A 266 1.66 -47.24 -1.07
CA SER A 266 0.68 -46.57 -0.21
C SER A 266 1.34 -45.64 0.83
N ALA A 267 0.64 -44.55 1.17
CA ALA A 267 0.92 -43.74 2.35
C ALA A 267 0.89 -44.57 3.66
N ASN A 268 0.18 -45.70 3.68
CA ASN A 268 0.08 -46.61 4.82
C ASN A 268 1.26 -47.62 4.92
N ASN A 269 2.24 -47.57 4.02
CA ASN A 269 3.49 -48.33 4.19
C ASN A 269 4.37 -47.63 5.24
N GLN A 270 4.91 -48.42 6.17
CA GLN A 270 5.69 -47.98 7.32
C GLN A 270 7.06 -48.69 7.36
N VAL A 271 8.00 -48.05 8.04
CA VAL A 271 9.31 -48.60 8.45
C VAL A 271 9.50 -48.16 9.90
N ASP A 272 9.89 -49.09 10.77
CA ASP A 272 9.90 -48.87 12.22
C ASP A 272 11.08 -48.01 12.69
N ALA A 273 10.90 -47.37 13.85
CA ALA A 273 11.85 -46.40 14.37
C ALA A 273 13.22 -47.04 14.68
N GLY A 274 14.27 -46.60 13.98
CA GLY A 274 15.62 -47.14 14.09
C GLY A 274 15.95 -48.24 13.07
N VAL A 275 15.01 -48.61 12.20
CA VAL A 275 15.31 -49.41 11.00
C VAL A 275 15.94 -48.50 9.94
N VAL A 276 17.01 -48.97 9.31
CA VAL A 276 17.87 -48.14 8.45
C VAL A 276 18.29 -48.90 7.19
N GLY A 277 18.16 -48.26 6.03
CA GLY A 277 18.40 -48.87 4.71
C GLY A 277 17.28 -49.80 4.23
N ALA A 278 16.10 -49.77 4.85
CA ALA A 278 14.96 -50.59 4.44
C ALA A 278 14.40 -50.15 3.09
N THR A 279 13.83 -51.11 2.35
CA THR A 279 13.19 -50.86 1.05
C THR A 279 11.82 -51.54 0.99
N VAL A 280 10.75 -50.72 1.01
CA VAL A 280 9.40 -51.13 0.62
C VAL A 280 9.20 -50.73 -0.84
N GLY A 281 9.29 -51.69 -1.76
CA GLY A 281 9.21 -51.41 -3.20
C GLY A 281 7.82 -50.98 -3.71
N GLY A 282 6.75 -51.21 -2.94
CA GLY A 282 5.38 -50.90 -3.34
C GLY A 282 4.32 -51.57 -2.46
N GLY A 283 3.10 -51.70 -2.97
CA GLY A 283 1.98 -52.30 -2.24
C GLY A 283 1.39 -51.38 -1.16
N ALA A 284 0.70 -51.96 -0.18
CA ALA A 284 0.04 -51.25 0.91
C ALA A 284 0.08 -52.07 2.21
N LEU A 285 0.10 -51.39 3.36
CA LEU A 285 0.14 -51.99 4.71
C LEU A 285 1.36 -52.90 4.96
N ASN A 286 2.50 -52.58 4.33
CA ASN A 286 3.78 -53.18 4.68
C ASN A 286 4.39 -52.47 5.91
N THR A 287 5.04 -53.24 6.78
CA THR A 287 5.88 -52.77 7.89
C THR A 287 7.20 -53.54 7.86
N ILE A 288 8.33 -52.86 8.12
CA ILE A 288 9.69 -53.41 8.19
C ILE A 288 10.40 -52.81 9.41
#